data_AF-A0A945G5Y7-F1
#
_entry.id   AF-A0A945G5Y7-F1
#
_cell.length_a   1.000
_cell.length_b   1.000
_cell.length_c   1.000
_cell.angle_alpha   90.00
_cell.angle_beta   90.00
_cell.angle_gamma   90.00
#
_symmetry.space_group_name_H-M   'P 1'
#
loop_
_entity.id
_entity.type
_entity.pdbx_description
1 polymer ?
#
loop_
_entity_poly.entity_id
_entity_poly.type
_entity_poly.pdbx_seq_one_letter_code
_entity_poly.pdbx_strand_id
1 'polypeptide(L)'
;MFVNCNAWPRFNELLIGMESDLEKTRYRDFDELRLYCHRAASVVGLLSIRIFGCDGELAQRYAENLGQALQLTNILRDVAEDAERGRIYLPQSMLEKHSVDESDVLEGRFTVGYGNAAQEIAERAWAHYRLARESLPHGQKHRLVASEAMGAIYWRLLMKLRAARYDVFGANRGKLKTSRLAKLGIGLKIWFCLKRNAYRPIYG
;
A
#
# COMPACT_ATOMS: atom_id res chain seq x y z
N MET A 1 13.44 29.54 18.26
CA MET A 1 12.31 28.69 18.70
C MET A 1 12.49 27.33 18.05
N PHE A 2 13.21 26.41 18.70
CA PHE A 2 13.38 25.06 18.19
C PHE A 2 12.06 24.32 18.41
N VAL A 3 11.44 23.86 17.31
CA VAL A 3 10.28 22.98 17.39
C VAL A 3 10.75 21.71 18.10
N ASN A 4 10.22 21.45 19.28
CA ASN A 4 10.50 20.21 20.00
C ASN A 4 9.92 19.06 19.18
N CYS A 5 10.75 18.34 18.43
CA CYS A 5 10.32 17.23 17.58
C CYS A 5 9.55 16.17 18.39
N ASN A 6 9.73 16.07 19.71
CA ASN A 6 8.99 15.13 20.55
C ASN A 6 7.50 15.47 20.75
N ALA A 7 7.04 16.65 20.34
CA ALA A 7 5.64 17.05 20.47
C ALA A 7 4.69 16.38 19.46
N TRP A 8 5.23 15.72 18.43
CA TRP A 8 4.44 15.14 17.34
C TRP A 8 4.93 13.76 16.92
N PRO A 9 4.72 12.70 17.73
CA PRO A 9 5.30 11.38 17.51
C PRO A 9 5.05 10.82 16.09
N ARG A 10 3.83 10.99 15.57
CA ARG A 10 3.46 10.56 14.21
C ARG A 10 4.19 11.34 13.11
N PHE A 11 4.44 12.64 13.29
CA PHE A 11 5.22 13.39 12.30
C PHE A 11 6.68 12.95 12.28
N ASN A 12 7.27 12.63 13.44
CA ASN A 12 8.62 12.06 13.48
C ASN A 12 8.68 10.71 12.78
N GLU A 13 7.71 9.84 13.00
CA GLU A 13 7.65 8.55 12.31
C GLU A 13 7.55 8.71 10.79
N LEU A 14 6.78 9.70 10.32
CA LEU A 14 6.71 10.04 8.90
C LEU A 14 8.08 10.51 8.37
N LEU A 15 8.76 11.40 9.09
CA LEU A 15 10.08 11.91 8.71
C LEU A 15 11.12 10.78 8.65
N ILE A 16 11.13 9.87 9.63
CA ILE A 16 12.00 8.68 9.64
C ILE A 16 11.68 7.77 8.45
N GLY A 17 10.40 7.64 8.08
CA GLY A 17 9.99 6.92 6.87
C GLY A 17 10.57 7.55 5.60
N MET A 18 10.46 8.87 5.47
CA MET A 18 11.00 9.63 4.33
C MET A 18 12.53 9.60 4.26
N GLU A 19 13.21 9.62 5.41
CA GLU A 19 14.67 9.47 5.50
C GLU A 19 15.11 8.06 5.07
N SER A 20 14.36 7.03 5.47
CA SER A 20 14.62 5.65 5.04
C SER A 20 14.55 5.50 3.52
N ASP A 21 13.68 6.26 2.85
CA ASP A 21 13.61 6.31 1.39
C ASP A 21 14.85 6.91 0.73
N LEU A 22 15.75 7.57 1.46
CA LEU A 22 17.00 8.09 0.89
C LEU A 22 18.12 7.05 0.88
N GLU A 23 18.22 6.25 1.95
CA GLU A 23 19.40 5.41 2.18
C GLU A 23 19.13 3.90 2.07
N LYS A 24 17.92 3.44 2.41
CA LYS A 24 17.62 2.01 2.54
C LYS A 24 17.24 1.40 1.20
N THR A 25 17.94 0.32 0.83
CA THR A 25 17.74 -0.36 -0.45
C THR A 25 17.31 -1.82 -0.31
N ARG A 26 17.42 -2.42 0.88
CA ARG A 26 17.06 -3.82 1.18
C ARG A 26 16.32 -3.94 2.50
N TYR A 27 15.48 -4.97 2.58
CA TYR A 27 14.70 -5.33 3.77
C TYR A 27 14.95 -6.80 4.10
N ARG A 28 15.39 -7.07 5.32
CA ARG A 28 15.77 -8.41 5.79
C ARG A 28 14.56 -9.34 5.83
N ASP A 29 13.46 -8.86 6.41
CA ASP A 29 12.25 -9.65 6.65
C ASP A 29 10.98 -8.80 6.52
N PHE A 30 9.83 -9.48 6.64
CA PHE A 30 8.55 -8.81 6.52
C PHE A 30 8.28 -7.83 7.67
N ASP A 31 8.82 -8.05 8.87
CA ASP A 31 8.60 -7.12 9.99
C ASP A 31 9.28 -5.78 9.74
N GLU A 32 10.48 -5.81 9.18
CA GLU A 32 11.18 -4.60 8.75
C GLU A 32 10.43 -3.88 7.63
N LEU A 33 9.94 -4.61 6.62
CA LEU A 33 9.14 -4.04 5.54
C LEU A 33 7.82 -3.45 6.07
N ARG A 34 7.16 -4.13 7.00
CA ARG A 34 5.90 -3.68 7.64
C ARG A 34 6.10 -2.40 8.44
N LEU A 35 7.22 -2.28 9.16
CA LEU A 35 7.58 -1.06 9.87
C LEU A 35 7.80 0.11 8.90
N TYR A 36 8.49 -0.12 7.78
CA TYR A 36 8.60 0.88 6.72
C TYR A 36 7.23 1.27 6.16
N CYS A 37 6.37 0.30 5.83
CA CYS A 37 5.02 0.58 5.34
C CYS A 37 4.18 1.37 6.36
N HIS A 38 4.39 1.13 7.65
CA HIS A 38 3.74 1.88 8.72
C HIS A 38 4.12 3.36 8.63
N ARG A 39 5.42 3.65 8.61
CA ARG A 39 5.98 5.00 8.57
C ARG A 39 5.64 5.73 7.27
N ALA A 40 5.78 5.06 6.14
CA ALA A 40 5.57 5.64 4.81
C ALA A 40 4.09 5.88 4.46
N ALA A 41 3.15 5.10 5.03
CA ALA A 41 1.74 5.15 4.61
C ALA A 41 0.71 5.11 5.74
N SER A 42 0.82 4.20 6.72
CA SER A 42 -0.15 4.13 7.83
C SER A 42 -0.19 5.41 8.65
N VAL A 43 0.96 5.98 8.95
CA VAL A 43 1.09 7.27 9.65
C VAL A 43 0.41 8.40 8.88
N VAL A 44 0.59 8.46 7.55
CA VAL A 44 -0.10 9.44 6.69
C VAL A 44 -1.63 9.27 6.77
N GLY A 45 -2.11 8.03 6.76
CA GLY A 45 -3.52 7.71 6.96
C GLY A 45 -4.05 8.19 8.31
N LEU A 46 -3.31 7.93 9.39
CA LEU A 46 -3.63 8.35 10.76
C LEU A 46 -3.70 9.87 10.91
N LEU A 47 -2.81 10.61 10.24
CA LEU A 47 -2.86 12.07 10.20
C LEU A 47 -4.06 12.55 9.37
N SER A 48 -4.32 11.92 8.21
CA SER A 48 -5.41 12.28 7.30
C SER A 48 -6.79 12.15 7.94
N ILE A 49 -7.04 11.06 8.68
CA ILE A 49 -8.34 10.89 9.37
C ILE A 49 -8.59 11.99 10.40
N ARG A 50 -7.56 12.54 11.05
CA ARG A 50 -7.70 13.66 11.98
C ARG A 50 -8.09 14.95 11.25
N ILE A 51 -7.50 15.20 10.09
CA ILE A 51 -7.85 16.34 9.22
C ILE A 51 -9.30 16.21 8.73
N PHE A 52 -9.74 14.99 8.37
CA PHE A 52 -11.11 14.74 7.94
C PHE A 52 -12.13 14.78 9.09
N GLY A 53 -11.69 14.98 10.34
CA GLY A 53 -12.53 14.95 11.52
C GLY A 53 -13.06 13.57 11.85
N CYS A 54 -12.38 12.49 11.44
CA CYS A 54 -12.72 11.12 11.78
C CYS A 54 -11.91 10.64 13.00
N ASP A 55 -12.58 10.04 13.97
CA ASP A 55 -11.98 9.65 15.25
C ASP A 55 -12.46 8.28 15.77
N GLY A 56 -11.98 7.91 16.96
CA GLY A 56 -12.26 6.62 17.58
C GLY A 56 -11.30 5.51 17.14
N GLU A 57 -11.40 4.38 17.84
CA GLU A 57 -10.51 3.24 17.64
C GLU A 57 -10.69 2.58 16.27
N LEU A 58 -11.94 2.45 15.80
CA LEU A 58 -12.25 1.91 14.47
C LEU A 58 -11.61 2.75 13.36
N ALA A 59 -11.67 4.09 13.45
CA ALA A 59 -11.05 4.96 12.46
C ALA A 59 -9.52 4.80 12.41
N GLN A 60 -8.88 4.63 13.57
CA GLN A 60 -7.43 4.41 13.66
C GLN A 60 -7.03 3.06 13.05
N ARG A 61 -7.71 1.97 13.46
CA ARG A 61 -7.50 0.63 12.89
C ARG A 61 -7.75 0.60 11.38
N TYR A 62 -8.78 1.29 10.91
CA TYR A 62 -9.07 1.48 9.49
C TYR A 62 -7.91 2.15 8.76
N ALA A 63 -7.44 3.31 9.25
CA ALA A 63 -6.38 4.08 8.63
C ALA A 63 -5.05 3.31 8.58
N GLU A 64 -4.69 2.64 9.67
CA GLU A 64 -3.47 1.85 9.74
C GLU A 64 -3.46 0.72 8.72
N ASN A 65 -4.53 -0.07 8.69
CA ASN A 65 -4.66 -1.22 7.79
C ASN A 65 -4.78 -0.79 6.34
N LEU A 66 -5.55 0.26 6.04
CA LEU A 66 -5.63 0.75 4.67
C LEU A 66 -4.26 1.27 4.21
N GLY A 67 -3.53 2.00 5.06
CA GLY A 67 -2.16 2.45 4.75
C GLY A 67 -1.20 1.30 4.42
N GLN A 68 -1.20 0.23 5.24
CA GLN A 68 -0.42 -0.98 4.97
C GLN A 68 -0.79 -1.61 3.61
N ALA A 69 -2.09 -1.79 3.38
CA ALA A 69 -2.60 -2.40 2.15
C ALA A 69 -2.19 -1.61 0.89
N LEU A 70 -2.33 -0.28 0.95
CA LEU A 70 -1.96 0.62 -0.14
C LEU A 70 -0.44 0.56 -0.41
N GLN A 71 0.39 0.56 0.62
CA GLN A 71 1.85 0.58 0.44
C GLN A 71 2.41 -0.75 -0.03
N LEU A 72 1.92 -1.88 0.49
CA LEU A 72 2.29 -3.19 -0.05
C LEU A 72 1.87 -3.33 -1.52
N THR A 73 0.72 -2.77 -1.90
CA THR A 73 0.28 -2.73 -3.31
C THR A 73 1.18 -1.80 -4.16
N ASN A 74 1.66 -0.67 -3.62
CA ASN A 74 2.64 0.18 -4.30
C ASN A 74 3.93 -0.58 -4.58
N ILE A 75 4.49 -1.24 -3.56
CA ILE A 75 5.72 -2.03 -3.66
C ILE A 75 5.60 -3.08 -4.76
N LEU A 76 4.49 -3.82 -4.81
CA LEU A 76 4.26 -4.82 -5.87
C LEU A 76 4.13 -4.23 -7.26
N ARG A 77 3.63 -3.00 -7.39
CA ARG A 77 3.48 -2.32 -8.68
C ARG A 77 4.83 -1.88 -9.23
N ASP A 78 5.68 -1.36 -8.36
CA ASP A 78 6.86 -0.57 -8.76
C ASP A 78 8.18 -1.36 -8.67
N VAL A 79 8.14 -2.69 -8.44
CA VAL A 79 9.36 -3.52 -8.32
C VAL A 79 10.35 -3.26 -9.45
N ALA A 80 9.88 -3.14 -10.69
CA ALA A 80 10.76 -2.93 -11.83
C ALA A 80 11.39 -1.52 -11.81
N GLU A 81 10.62 -0.48 -11.48
CA GLU A 81 11.11 0.90 -11.34
C GLU A 81 12.05 1.06 -10.13
N ASP A 82 11.80 0.33 -9.05
CA ASP A 82 12.66 0.29 -7.86
C ASP A 82 13.99 -0.41 -8.16
N ALA A 83 13.95 -1.51 -8.92
CA ALA A 83 15.12 -2.24 -9.38
C ALA A 83 16.07 -1.36 -10.21
N GLU A 84 15.55 -0.50 -11.09
CA GLU A 84 16.34 0.48 -11.85
C GLU A 84 17.10 1.48 -10.95
N ARG A 85 16.61 1.69 -9.73
CA ARG A 85 17.25 2.53 -8.70
C ARG A 85 18.13 1.73 -7.74
N GLY A 86 18.36 0.44 -8.05
CA GLY A 86 19.11 -0.47 -7.20
C GLY A 86 18.37 -0.87 -5.91
N ARG A 87 17.04 -0.76 -5.86
CA ARG A 87 16.22 -1.01 -4.67
C ARG A 87 15.40 -2.29 -4.81
N ILE A 88 15.26 -3.01 -3.70
CA ILE A 88 14.40 -4.18 -3.59
C ILE A 88 13.64 -4.10 -2.26
N TYR A 89 12.34 -3.85 -2.36
CA TYR A 89 11.45 -3.82 -1.19
C TYR A 89 10.94 -5.21 -0.79
N LEU A 90 10.96 -6.19 -1.71
CA LEU A 90 10.64 -7.57 -1.34
C LEU A 90 11.64 -8.08 -0.29
N PRO A 91 11.19 -8.69 0.82
CA PRO A 91 12.10 -9.10 1.89
C PRO A 91 13.09 -10.17 1.44
N GLN A 92 14.35 -10.04 1.84
CA GLN A 92 15.43 -10.99 1.51
C GLN A 92 15.09 -12.40 1.97
N SER A 93 14.59 -12.57 3.20
CA SER A 93 14.13 -13.87 3.70
C SER A 93 13.01 -14.50 2.85
N MET A 94 12.22 -13.70 2.13
CA MET A 94 11.19 -14.19 1.22
C MET A 94 11.77 -14.56 -0.15
N LEU A 95 12.73 -13.77 -0.65
CA LEU A 95 13.48 -14.11 -1.86
C LEU A 95 14.24 -15.42 -1.67
N GLU A 96 14.94 -15.59 -0.55
CA GLU A 96 15.65 -16.81 -0.16
C GLU A 96 14.69 -18.01 -0.09
N LYS A 97 13.56 -17.87 0.61
CA LYS A 97 12.53 -18.90 0.74
C LYS A 97 12.03 -19.40 -0.61
N HIS A 98 11.93 -18.52 -1.61
CA HIS A 98 11.46 -18.86 -2.96
C HIS A 98 12.60 -19.02 -3.98
N SER A 99 13.84 -19.12 -3.51
CA SER A 99 15.05 -19.32 -4.34
C SER A 99 15.20 -18.28 -5.46
N VAL A 100 14.99 -17.00 -5.12
CA VAL A 100 15.12 -15.86 -6.03
C VAL A 100 16.44 -15.14 -5.74
N ASP A 101 17.28 -15.00 -6.76
CA ASP A 101 18.47 -14.18 -6.66
C ASP A 101 18.10 -12.68 -6.78
N GLU A 102 18.76 -11.80 -6.02
CA GLU A 102 18.52 -10.37 -6.13
C GLU A 102 18.80 -9.84 -7.54
N SER A 103 19.78 -10.41 -8.26
CA SER A 103 20.09 -10.05 -9.64
C SER A 103 18.92 -10.32 -10.59
N ASP A 104 18.11 -11.36 -10.34
CA ASP A 104 16.91 -11.59 -11.15
C ASP A 104 15.92 -10.42 -11.01
N VAL A 105 15.75 -9.90 -9.80
CA VAL A 105 14.88 -8.74 -9.55
C VAL A 105 15.47 -7.46 -10.16
N LEU A 106 16.77 -7.23 -9.95
CA LEU A 106 17.47 -6.02 -10.44
C LEU A 106 17.53 -5.94 -11.96
N GLU A 107 17.70 -7.08 -12.62
CA GLU A 107 17.76 -7.17 -14.09
C GLU A 107 16.37 -7.34 -14.73
N GLY A 108 15.31 -7.37 -13.92
CA GLY A 108 13.93 -7.50 -14.38
C GLY A 108 13.62 -8.85 -15.03
N ARG A 109 14.25 -9.92 -14.55
CA ARG A 109 14.01 -11.30 -15.00
C ARG A 109 12.88 -11.90 -14.18
N PHE A 110 11.76 -12.18 -14.84
CA PHE A 110 10.66 -12.92 -14.22
C PHE A 110 11.06 -14.37 -13.98
N THR A 111 10.95 -14.83 -12.74
CA THR A 111 11.07 -16.25 -12.35
C THR A 111 9.81 -16.72 -11.63
N VAL A 112 9.59 -18.04 -11.59
CA VAL A 112 8.47 -18.60 -10.80
C VAL A 112 8.64 -18.28 -9.32
N GLY A 113 9.88 -18.30 -8.81
CA GLY A 113 10.19 -17.92 -7.43
C GLY A 113 9.80 -16.46 -7.14
N TYR A 114 10.11 -15.53 -8.04
CA TYR A 114 9.70 -14.13 -7.90
C TYR A 114 8.17 -13.99 -7.83
N GLY A 115 7.46 -14.68 -8.73
CA GLY A 115 6.00 -14.69 -8.72
C GLY A 115 5.41 -15.20 -7.40
N ASN A 116 6.03 -16.20 -6.78
CA ASN A 116 5.62 -16.74 -5.47
C ASN A 116 5.92 -15.76 -4.32
N ALA A 117 7.09 -15.12 -4.31
CA ALA A 117 7.42 -14.08 -3.33
C ALA A 117 6.48 -12.88 -3.43
N ALA A 118 6.19 -12.41 -4.64
CA ALA A 118 5.23 -11.33 -4.89
C ALA A 118 3.81 -11.72 -4.45
N GLN A 119 3.38 -12.96 -4.68
CA GLN A 119 2.09 -13.48 -4.21
C GLN A 119 1.99 -13.48 -2.67
N GLU A 120 3.06 -13.83 -1.96
CA GLU A 120 3.08 -13.83 -0.49
C GLU A 120 2.97 -12.39 0.09
N ILE A 121 3.61 -11.40 -0.53
CA ILE A 121 3.39 -9.98 -0.19
C ILE A 121 1.97 -9.55 -0.54
N ALA A 122 1.43 -9.99 -1.67
CA ALA A 122 0.06 -9.69 -2.04
C ALA A 122 -0.90 -10.19 -0.98
N GLU A 123 -0.83 -11.45 -0.57
CA GLU A 123 -1.71 -12.04 0.47
C GLU A 123 -1.77 -11.21 1.75
N ARG A 124 -0.64 -10.60 2.13
CA ARG A 124 -0.57 -9.68 3.28
C ARG A 124 -1.31 -8.37 3.00
N ALA A 125 -1.18 -7.80 1.80
CA ALA A 125 -1.99 -6.67 1.37
C ALA A 125 -3.49 -7.00 1.37
N TRP A 126 -3.89 -8.19 0.88
CA TRP A 126 -5.28 -8.67 0.93
C TRP A 126 -5.80 -8.74 2.36
N ALA A 127 -5.02 -9.28 3.29
CA ALA A 127 -5.38 -9.34 4.70
C ALA A 127 -5.61 -7.94 5.30
N HIS A 128 -4.75 -6.98 4.98
CA HIS A 128 -4.92 -5.59 5.43
C HIS A 128 -6.14 -4.89 4.79
N TYR A 129 -6.45 -5.13 3.51
CA TYR A 129 -7.69 -4.64 2.92
C TYR A 129 -8.93 -5.19 3.64
N ARG A 130 -8.93 -6.48 3.99
CA ARG A 130 -10.02 -7.11 4.75
C ARG A 130 -10.17 -6.46 6.13
N LEU A 131 -9.07 -6.29 6.87
CA LEU A 131 -9.07 -5.65 8.19
C LEU A 131 -9.52 -4.18 8.12
N ALA A 132 -9.11 -3.45 7.09
CA ALA A 132 -9.58 -2.10 6.85
C ALA A 132 -11.09 -2.07 6.60
N ARG A 133 -11.61 -2.98 5.76
CA ARG A 133 -13.05 -3.10 5.53
C ARG A 133 -13.83 -3.38 6.82
N GLU A 134 -13.35 -4.32 7.63
CA GLU A 134 -13.96 -4.72 8.90
C GLU A 134 -13.94 -3.59 9.93
N SER A 135 -12.94 -2.70 9.86
CA SER A 135 -12.76 -1.58 10.80
C SER A 135 -13.39 -0.27 10.33
N LEU A 136 -14.10 -0.23 9.19
CA LEU A 136 -14.67 1.00 8.66
C LEU A 136 -15.63 1.65 9.69
N PRO A 137 -15.39 2.90 10.14
CA PRO A 137 -16.29 3.57 11.07
C PRO A 137 -17.57 4.01 10.32
N HIS A 138 -18.58 3.14 10.28
CA HIS A 138 -19.80 3.34 9.49
C HIS A 138 -20.53 4.67 9.77
N GLY A 139 -20.53 5.15 11.02
CA GLY A 139 -21.11 6.46 11.38
C GLY A 139 -20.35 7.67 10.82
N GLN A 140 -19.08 7.49 10.44
CA GLN A 140 -18.19 8.56 9.98
C GLN A 140 -17.73 8.38 8.53
N LYS A 141 -18.16 7.30 7.85
CA LYS A 141 -17.71 6.91 6.49
C LYS A 141 -17.81 8.01 5.43
N HIS A 142 -18.76 8.94 5.56
CA HIS A 142 -18.91 10.06 4.64
C HIS A 142 -17.71 11.03 4.66
N ARG A 143 -16.91 11.01 5.73
CA ARG A 143 -15.65 11.77 5.87
C ARG A 143 -14.46 11.07 5.20
N LEU A 144 -14.62 9.79 4.85
CA LEU A 144 -13.55 8.93 4.32
C LEU A 144 -13.63 8.73 2.81
N VAL A 145 -14.32 9.61 2.07
CA VAL A 145 -14.48 9.50 0.60
C VAL A 145 -13.15 9.38 -0.11
N ALA A 146 -12.16 10.20 0.25
CA ALA A 146 -10.83 10.16 -0.35
C ALA A 146 -10.12 8.82 -0.08
N SER A 147 -10.17 8.35 1.18
CA SER A 147 -9.57 7.08 1.60
C SER A 147 -10.19 5.88 0.88
N GLU A 148 -11.52 5.81 0.82
CA GLU A 148 -12.25 4.75 0.12
C GLU A 148 -12.00 4.77 -1.40
N ALA A 149 -11.91 5.96 -1.99
CA ALA A 149 -11.59 6.10 -3.41
C ALA A 149 -10.18 5.58 -3.71
N MET A 150 -9.18 5.95 -2.89
CA MET A 150 -7.83 5.41 -3.01
C MET A 150 -7.80 3.89 -2.82
N GLY A 151 -8.47 3.38 -1.78
CA GLY A 151 -8.62 1.94 -1.53
C GLY A 151 -9.18 1.20 -2.74
N ALA A 152 -10.24 1.71 -3.36
CA ALA A 152 -10.84 1.10 -4.54
C ALA A 152 -9.92 1.14 -5.79
N ILE A 153 -9.19 2.24 -6.00
CA ILE A 153 -8.24 2.37 -7.12
C ILE A 153 -7.10 1.37 -6.97
N TYR A 154 -6.53 1.29 -5.77
CA TYR A 154 -5.40 0.41 -5.49
C TYR A 154 -5.80 -1.06 -5.43
N TRP A 155 -6.99 -1.37 -4.93
CA TRP A 155 -7.54 -2.72 -5.03
C TRP A 155 -7.65 -3.19 -6.47
N ARG A 156 -8.15 -2.33 -7.37
CA ARG A 156 -8.18 -2.64 -8.80
C ARG A 156 -6.79 -2.88 -9.39
N LEU A 157 -5.80 -2.11 -8.95
CA LEU A 157 -4.39 -2.33 -9.32
C LEU A 157 -3.89 -3.69 -8.83
N LEU A 158 -4.16 -4.05 -7.58
CA LEU A 158 -3.79 -5.35 -7.02
C LEU A 158 -4.44 -6.51 -7.80
N MET A 159 -5.70 -6.35 -8.24
CA MET A 159 -6.36 -7.36 -9.10
C MET A 159 -5.67 -7.49 -10.46
N LYS A 160 -5.23 -6.38 -11.05
CA LYS A 160 -4.46 -6.42 -12.32
C LYS A 160 -3.11 -7.10 -12.13
N LEU A 161 -2.41 -6.78 -11.05
CA LEU A 161 -1.14 -7.43 -10.69
C LEU A 161 -1.34 -8.94 -10.56
N ARG A 162 -2.36 -9.38 -9.82
CA ARG A 162 -2.72 -10.79 -9.69
C ARG A 162 -3.03 -11.45 -11.03
N ALA A 163 -3.80 -10.80 -11.91
CA ALA A 163 -4.11 -11.32 -13.23
C ALA A 163 -2.87 -11.48 -14.12
N ALA A 164 -1.86 -10.64 -13.93
CA ALA A 164 -0.56 -10.74 -14.57
C ALA A 164 0.43 -11.66 -13.82
N ARG A 165 -0.02 -12.40 -12.78
CA ARG A 165 0.84 -13.22 -11.90
C ARG A 165 2.02 -12.41 -11.30
N TYR A 166 1.78 -11.13 -11.06
CA TYR A 166 2.75 -10.14 -10.56
C TYR A 166 3.96 -9.91 -11.46
N ASP A 167 3.89 -10.35 -12.72
CA ASP A 167 4.89 -9.97 -13.71
C ASP A 167 4.73 -8.49 -14.06
N VAL A 168 5.63 -7.69 -13.49
CA VAL A 168 5.70 -6.23 -13.70
C VAL A 168 6.86 -5.84 -14.61
N PHE A 169 7.60 -6.82 -15.14
CA PHE A 169 8.74 -6.59 -16.00
C PHE A 169 8.34 -6.45 -17.48
N GLY A 170 9.26 -5.94 -18.30
CA GLY A 170 9.12 -5.85 -19.76
C GLY A 170 7.80 -5.26 -20.25
N ALA A 171 7.10 -5.98 -21.14
CA ALA A 171 5.88 -5.53 -21.81
C ALA A 171 4.66 -5.37 -20.87
N ASN A 172 4.73 -5.89 -19.64
CA ASN A 172 3.63 -5.83 -18.67
C ASN A 172 3.62 -4.53 -17.86
N ARG A 173 4.79 -3.87 -17.68
CA ARG A 173 4.93 -2.59 -16.95
C ARG A 173 3.93 -1.52 -17.40
N GLY A 174 3.72 -1.38 -18.72
CA GLY A 174 2.80 -0.37 -19.29
C GLY A 174 1.31 -0.70 -19.08
N LYS A 175 0.95 -1.98 -18.99
CA LYS A 175 -0.45 -2.47 -18.97
C LYS A 175 -1.09 -2.37 -17.58
N LEU A 176 -0.27 -2.27 -16.54
CA LEU A 176 -0.71 -2.24 -15.14
C LEU A 176 -1.21 -0.85 -14.70
N LYS A 177 -1.04 0.18 -15.52
CA LYS A 177 -1.55 1.54 -15.24
C LYS A 177 -3.08 1.59 -15.33
N THR A 178 -3.70 2.30 -14.40
CA THR A 178 -5.14 2.61 -14.43
C THR A 178 -5.32 4.00 -15.05
N SER A 179 -6.15 4.11 -16.10
CA SER A 179 -6.36 5.36 -16.82
C SER A 179 -6.97 6.44 -15.91
N ARG A 180 -6.68 7.72 -16.22
CA ARG A 180 -7.22 8.87 -15.46
C ARG A 180 -8.75 8.86 -15.43
N LEU A 181 -9.40 8.52 -16.54
CA LEU A 181 -10.86 8.40 -16.64
C LEU A 181 -11.41 7.29 -15.73
N ALA A 182 -10.74 6.13 -15.67
CA ALA A 182 -11.15 5.06 -14.77
C ALA A 182 -11.02 5.46 -13.30
N LYS A 183 -9.96 6.19 -12.92
CA LYS A 183 -9.79 6.73 -11.56
C LYS A 183 -10.91 7.71 -11.20
N LEU A 184 -11.26 8.62 -12.12
CA LEU A 184 -12.36 9.58 -11.92
C LEU A 184 -13.71 8.87 -11.75
N GLY A 185 -14.02 7.89 -12.60
CA GLY A 185 -15.25 7.10 -12.50
C GLY A 185 -15.37 6.33 -11.18
N ILE A 186 -14.26 5.75 -10.70
CA ILE A 186 -14.22 5.10 -9.38
C ILE A 186 -14.49 6.11 -8.27
N GLY A 187 -13.83 7.27 -8.29
CA GLY A 187 -14.03 8.33 -7.30
C GLY A 187 -15.48 8.81 -7.23
N LEU A 188 -16.10 9.08 -8.38
CA LEU A 188 -17.51 9.50 -8.46
C LEU A 188 -18.46 8.42 -7.93
N LYS A 189 -18.22 7.14 -8.30
CA LYS A 189 -19.01 6.01 -7.79
C LYS A 189 -18.92 5.90 -6.27
N ILE A 190 -17.71 5.98 -5.71
CA ILE A 190 -17.49 5.88 -4.26
C ILE A 190 -18.17 7.04 -3.53
N TRP A 191 -18.01 8.27 -4.01
CA TRP A 191 -18.69 9.44 -3.44
C TRP A 191 -20.20 9.27 -3.40
N PHE A 192 -20.80 8.80 -4.51
CA PHE A 192 -22.24 8.55 -4.57
C PHE A 192 -22.67 7.42 -3.64
N CYS A 193 -21.93 6.31 -3.60
CA CYS A 193 -22.27 5.16 -2.77
C CYS A 193 -22.12 5.44 -1.28
N LEU A 194 -21.11 6.22 -0.86
CA LEU A 194 -20.88 6.57 0.55
C LEU A 194 -22.00 7.43 1.15
N LYS A 195 -22.72 8.19 0.33
CA LYS A 195 -23.95 8.90 0.73
C LYS A 195 -25.11 7.95 1.07
N ARG A 196 -25.02 6.66 0.72
CA ARG A 196 -26.04 5.66 1.02
C ARG A 196 -25.69 4.90 2.30
N ASN A 197 -26.68 4.67 3.17
CA ASN A 197 -26.47 3.97 4.44
C ASN A 197 -25.92 2.53 4.27
N ALA A 198 -26.18 1.88 3.14
CA ALA A 198 -25.73 0.51 2.86
C ALA A 198 -24.30 0.37 2.27
N TYR A 199 -23.50 1.44 2.20
CA TYR A 199 -22.14 1.34 1.64
C TYR A 199 -21.28 0.27 2.32
N ARG A 200 -20.66 -0.57 1.48
CA ARG A 200 -19.57 -1.49 1.85
C ARG A 200 -18.36 -1.22 0.95
N PRO A 201 -17.14 -1.23 1.50
CA PRO A 201 -15.92 -1.14 0.71
C PRO A 201 -15.88 -2.18 -0.42
N ILE A 202 -15.35 -1.76 -1.57
CA ILE A 202 -15.26 -2.59 -2.80
C ILE A 202 -14.02 -3.52 -2.75
N TYR A 203 -13.19 -3.37 -1.73
CA TYR A 203 -11.95 -4.11 -1.51
C TYR A 203 -12.03 -5.05 -0.31
N GLY A 204 -11.10 -6.00 -0.26
CA GLY A 204 -11.05 -7.05 0.77
C GLY A 204 -12.19 -8.04 0.67
#